data_AF-A0A0E3BND6-F1
#
_entry.id   AF-A0A0E3BND6-F1
#
_cell.length_a   1.000
_cell.length_b   1.000
_cell.length_c   1.000
_cell.angle_alpha   90.00
_cell.angle_beta   90.00
_cell.angle_gamma   90.00
#
_symmetry.space_group_name_H-M   'P 1'
#
loop_
_entity.id
_entity.type
_entity.pdbx_description
1 polymer ?
#
loop_
_entity_poly.entity_id
_entity_poly.type
_entity_poly.pdbx_seq_one_letter_code
_entity_poly.pdbx_strand_id
1 'polypeptide(L)'
;MHWWIQGRRVPSLCASLMLVVLTACGGGGGGGSVPDPGPGGAGVGNGGNGAGVAETSPPPGPPTAYVLDSLIVPVAQTAASARGVAVASVAVRPKAVDLALPQWNDAPLPVMPMPGVPMQIGAPRALSSLQSTGDMARTLRWAGAPDGRQVAAISITSTGAHGLRLGLVVDAMPDAAELRLYRKDRSKTGFETTGKAINEAIARNRRVDGDTRAAGIWWTPDLGADEVTLEIALPAGLSTSQLRIAIPTLTHAYVNLALPVELELRDSLVPRNVGDAAGCELDASCADQYAVERNAVARMTYVGPDNRYYYCSGSLLNNTKRDYTPYFLSASHCISTQAAATSLRTDWFFRSASCNSFEPNASTSALQRGATLLYSTAVTDATLMRLNEVPPAGATLAGWDARGTAVTGTAIYGLHHPQGDLLKYSEGQVQSYRNCSLGAGSITCSPGNAQSDFVNVGWSKGVTEGGSSGSAMFAGGRVVGTLSGGSSSCTVSGGSDVYSRFDRTFSSQIGNWLAQ
;
A
#
# COMPACT_ATOMS: atom_id res chain seq x y z
N MET A 1 50.65 -42.91 -10.07
CA MET A 1 50.42 -44.35 -9.86
C MET A 1 48.92 -44.57 -9.72
N HIS A 2 48.37 -45.45 -10.57
CA HIS A 2 47.07 -46.15 -10.51
C HIS A 2 45.80 -45.28 -10.71
N TRP A 3 45.24 -45.17 -11.93
CA TRP A 3 44.33 -46.09 -12.67
C TRP A 3 42.87 -46.00 -12.15
N TRP A 4 41.96 -45.33 -12.88
CA TRP A 4 41.11 -45.79 -14.01
C TRP A 4 39.98 -46.79 -13.64
N ILE A 5 38.74 -46.44 -14.01
CA ILE A 5 37.66 -47.21 -14.69
C ILE A 5 36.40 -46.30 -14.68
N GLN A 6 36.04 -45.60 -15.76
CA GLN A 6 35.18 -46.01 -16.89
C GLN A 6 33.82 -46.64 -16.49
N GLY A 7 32.70 -45.95 -16.69
CA GLY A 7 31.84 -46.08 -17.89
C GLY A 7 30.38 -46.05 -17.40
N ARG A 8 29.37 -45.52 -18.09
CA ARG A 8 28.98 -45.64 -19.50
C ARG A 8 27.99 -44.51 -19.88
N ARG A 9 28.09 -43.99 -21.11
CA ARG A 9 26.95 -43.48 -21.92
C ARG A 9 26.19 -44.71 -22.47
N VAL A 10 24.91 -44.70 -22.83
CA VAL A 10 24.18 -44.12 -24.00
C VAL A 10 22.68 -44.58 -23.87
N PRO A 11 21.73 -44.37 -24.83
CA PRO A 11 20.90 -43.21 -25.23
C PRO A 11 19.37 -43.35 -24.95
N SER A 12 18.65 -42.28 -25.33
CA SER A 12 17.23 -42.05 -25.69
C SER A 12 16.36 -43.24 -26.14
N LEU A 13 15.06 -43.19 -25.79
CA LEU A 13 13.90 -43.27 -26.72
C LEU A 13 12.53 -43.33 -25.99
N CYS A 14 11.56 -42.60 -26.55
CA CYS A 14 10.09 -42.83 -26.53
C CYS A 14 9.32 -42.69 -25.20
N ALA A 15 8.05 -42.25 -25.15
CA ALA A 15 7.11 -41.75 -26.14
C ALA A 15 5.98 -40.99 -25.40
N SER A 16 5.42 -40.00 -26.07
CA SER A 16 4.20 -39.29 -25.70
C SER A 16 2.99 -40.22 -25.71
N LEU A 17 2.12 -40.14 -24.71
CA LEU A 17 0.71 -40.51 -24.83
C LEU A 17 -0.13 -39.60 -23.92
N MET A 18 -0.73 -38.57 -24.52
CA MET A 18 -1.86 -37.84 -23.93
C MET A 18 -3.13 -38.65 -24.20
N LEU A 19 -3.90 -38.94 -23.15
CA LEU A 19 -5.26 -39.45 -23.27
C LEU A 19 -6.24 -38.27 -23.23
N VAL A 20 -6.90 -38.03 -24.36
CA VAL A 20 -8.07 -37.15 -24.48
C VAL A 20 -9.30 -38.00 -24.24
N VAL A 21 -10.15 -37.63 -23.27
CA VAL A 21 -11.51 -38.18 -23.13
C VAL A 21 -12.49 -37.12 -23.60
N LEU A 22 -13.00 -37.30 -24.82
CA LEU A 22 -14.20 -36.65 -25.32
C LEU A 22 -15.41 -37.37 -24.74
N THR A 23 -16.29 -36.63 -24.07
CA THR A 23 -17.70 -36.99 -23.95
C THR A 23 -18.53 -35.83 -24.48
N ALA A 24 -19.26 -36.10 -25.56
CA ALA A 24 -20.19 -35.20 -26.21
C ALA A 24 -21.60 -35.75 -26.06
N CYS A 25 -22.50 -34.91 -25.56
CA CYS A 25 -23.95 -34.85 -25.76
C CYS A 25 -24.28 -33.39 -25.39
N GLY A 26 -24.91 -32.53 -26.17
CA GLY A 26 -25.82 -32.72 -27.28
C GLY A 26 -27.06 -31.85 -27.05
N GLY A 27 -27.03 -30.60 -27.55
CA GLY A 27 -28.18 -29.85 -28.07
C GLY A 27 -29.16 -29.14 -27.12
N GLY A 28 -29.52 -27.91 -27.48
CA GLY A 28 -30.78 -27.26 -27.06
C GLY A 28 -30.68 -25.75 -26.86
N GLY A 29 -31.12 -24.96 -27.85
CA GLY A 29 -31.01 -23.51 -27.87
C GLY A 29 -31.96 -22.73 -26.96
N GLY A 30 -31.70 -21.43 -26.86
CA GLY A 30 -32.58 -20.46 -26.19
C GLY A 30 -31.88 -19.12 -26.06
N GLY A 31 -32.24 -18.16 -26.90
CA GLY A 31 -31.78 -16.78 -26.81
C GLY A 31 -32.25 -16.11 -25.52
N GLY A 32 -31.37 -15.31 -24.93
CA GLY A 32 -31.65 -14.53 -23.74
C GLY A 32 -30.51 -13.54 -23.51
N SER A 33 -30.65 -12.35 -24.07
CA SER A 33 -29.84 -11.18 -23.75
C SER A 33 -29.94 -10.89 -22.25
N VAL A 34 -28.82 -11.03 -21.54
CA VAL A 34 -28.69 -10.59 -20.14
C VAL A 34 -28.32 -9.10 -20.16
N PRO A 35 -29.14 -8.20 -19.57
CA PRO A 35 -28.78 -6.81 -19.46
C PRO A 35 -27.88 -6.54 -18.25
N ASP A 36 -26.93 -5.67 -18.52
CA ASP A 36 -26.02 -4.92 -17.64
C ASP A 36 -26.77 -4.21 -16.49
N PRO A 37 -26.36 -4.30 -15.22
CA PRO A 37 -26.96 -3.49 -14.16
C PRO A 37 -26.29 -2.12 -14.14
N GLY A 38 -26.82 -1.19 -14.93
CA GLY A 38 -26.57 0.25 -14.77
C GLY A 38 -27.17 0.76 -13.44
N PRO A 39 -26.66 1.88 -12.88
CA PRO A 39 -27.13 2.40 -11.61
C PRO A 39 -28.43 3.17 -11.80
N GLY A 40 -29.53 2.60 -11.30
CA GLY A 40 -30.83 3.27 -11.20
C GLY A 40 -30.86 4.22 -10.01
N GLY A 41 -30.95 5.52 -10.28
CA GLY A 41 -31.34 6.52 -9.29
C GLY A 41 -32.85 6.48 -9.05
N ALA A 42 -33.26 6.50 -7.79
CA ALA A 42 -34.58 6.94 -7.37
C ALA A 42 -34.47 7.59 -5.98
N GLY A 43 -34.76 8.88 -5.92
CA GLY A 43 -34.80 9.65 -4.69
C GLY A 43 -36.06 9.33 -3.87
N VAL A 44 -35.89 9.33 -2.55
CA VAL A 44 -36.96 9.65 -1.60
C VAL A 44 -36.32 10.54 -0.54
N GLY A 45 -36.77 11.79 -0.50
CA GLY A 45 -36.37 12.72 0.56
C GLY A 45 -37.07 12.38 1.87
N ASN A 46 -36.34 12.43 2.97
CA ASN A 46 -36.83 13.09 4.17
C ASN A 46 -35.67 13.58 5.03
N GLY A 47 -35.85 14.75 5.63
CA GLY A 47 -34.81 15.54 6.29
C GLY A 47 -34.24 14.91 7.56
N GLY A 48 -32.93 15.05 7.71
CA GLY A 48 -32.18 14.80 8.93
C GLY A 48 -30.74 15.27 8.73
N ASN A 49 -30.30 16.25 9.51
CA ASN A 49 -28.96 16.82 9.48
C ASN A 49 -27.88 15.71 9.55
N GLY A 50 -27.25 15.41 8.42
CA GLY A 50 -26.24 14.36 8.30
C GLY A 50 -24.92 14.90 7.79
N ALA A 51 -24.04 15.33 8.69
CA ALA A 51 -22.66 15.72 8.40
C ALA A 51 -21.73 14.51 8.05
N GLY A 52 -22.25 13.48 7.39
CA GLY A 52 -21.55 12.19 7.17
C GLY A 52 -21.50 11.69 5.72
N VAL A 53 -21.96 12.47 4.75
CA VAL A 53 -21.98 12.07 3.31
C VAL A 53 -20.81 12.66 2.52
N ALA A 54 -20.19 13.74 3.01
CA ALA A 54 -19.29 14.60 2.23
C ALA A 54 -17.87 14.06 2.00
N GLU A 55 -17.37 13.11 2.80
CA GLU A 55 -15.94 12.74 2.73
C GLU A 55 -15.53 11.89 1.53
N THR A 56 -16.46 11.17 0.90
CA THR A 56 -16.15 10.24 -0.21
C THR A 56 -16.87 10.60 -1.52
N SER A 57 -17.67 11.66 -1.52
CA SER A 57 -18.33 12.13 -2.73
C SER A 57 -17.49 13.26 -3.33
N PRO A 58 -17.13 13.17 -4.62
CA PRO A 58 -16.38 14.25 -5.25
C PRO A 58 -17.17 15.55 -5.17
N PRO A 59 -16.49 16.70 -4.99
CA PRO A 59 -17.15 17.99 -5.10
C PRO A 59 -17.91 18.10 -6.44
N PRO A 60 -19.09 18.76 -6.44
CA PRO A 60 -19.90 18.89 -7.65
C PRO A 60 -19.30 19.94 -8.60
N GLY A 61 -19.50 19.74 -9.91
CA GLY A 61 -19.07 20.66 -10.95
C GLY A 61 -17.84 20.15 -11.72
N PRO A 62 -17.66 20.61 -12.97
CA PRO A 62 -16.52 20.22 -13.80
C PRO A 62 -15.22 20.85 -13.29
N PRO A 63 -14.06 20.23 -13.57
CA PRO A 63 -12.75 20.79 -13.25
C PRO A 63 -12.54 22.20 -13.83
N THR A 64 -12.03 23.14 -13.03
CA THR A 64 -11.79 24.55 -13.41
C THR A 64 -10.39 24.81 -13.96
N ALA A 65 -9.46 23.88 -13.75
CA ALA A 65 -8.10 23.94 -14.27
C ALA A 65 -7.65 22.57 -14.78
N TYR A 66 -6.77 22.57 -15.77
CA TYR A 66 -6.17 21.35 -16.36
C TYR A 66 -4.66 21.27 -16.17
N VAL A 67 -4.07 22.25 -15.49
CA VAL A 67 -2.65 22.31 -15.16
C VAL A 67 -2.50 22.98 -13.81
N LEU A 68 -1.61 22.47 -12.98
CA LEU A 68 -1.29 23.07 -11.70
C LEU A 68 0.20 22.87 -11.37
N ASP A 69 0.77 23.83 -10.68
CA ASP A 69 2.15 23.75 -10.18
C ASP A 69 2.21 23.09 -8.80
N SER A 70 3.39 22.58 -8.47
CA SER A 70 3.67 21.95 -7.18
C SER A 70 3.54 22.95 -6.02
N LEU A 71 3.23 22.41 -4.84
CA LEU A 71 3.13 23.17 -3.59
C LEU A 71 3.86 22.42 -2.48
N ILE A 72 4.77 23.10 -1.78
CA ILE A 72 5.54 22.51 -0.69
C ILE A 72 4.77 22.68 0.63
N VAL A 73 4.67 21.60 1.40
CA VAL A 73 4.04 21.60 2.73
C VAL A 73 4.92 22.37 3.72
N PRO A 74 4.43 23.48 4.31
CA PRO A 74 5.20 24.29 5.25
C PRO A 74 5.24 23.66 6.65
N VAL A 75 6.24 24.05 7.45
CA VAL A 75 6.39 23.63 8.87
C VAL A 75 5.16 24.01 9.71
N ALA A 76 4.50 25.14 9.41
CA ALA A 76 3.30 25.57 10.13
C ALA A 76 2.14 24.57 10.01
N GLN A 77 2.01 23.91 8.85
CA GLN A 77 0.94 22.96 8.59
C GLN A 77 1.09 21.70 9.45
N THR A 78 2.31 21.19 9.62
CA THR A 78 2.57 20.01 10.45
C THR A 78 2.50 20.30 11.94
N ALA A 79 2.90 21.50 12.37
CA ALA A 79 2.78 21.92 13.76
C ALA A 79 1.31 22.06 14.20
N ALA A 80 0.40 22.47 13.30
CA ALA A 80 -1.02 22.57 13.58
C ALA A 80 -1.66 21.19 13.81
N SER A 81 -1.27 20.16 13.05
CA SER A 81 -1.77 18.79 13.22
C SER A 81 -1.21 18.06 14.43
N ALA A 82 0.00 18.44 14.90
CA ALA A 82 0.62 17.85 16.08
C ALA A 82 -0.05 18.26 17.41
N ARG A 83 -1.00 19.21 17.40
CA ARG A 83 -1.74 19.65 18.60
C ARG A 83 -2.81 18.65 19.10
N GLY A 84 -2.73 17.39 18.68
CA GLY A 84 -3.58 16.29 19.14
C GLY A 84 -3.22 15.80 20.54
N VAL A 85 -4.25 15.33 21.26
CA VAL A 85 -4.27 14.97 22.69
C VAL A 85 -3.04 14.16 23.12
N ALA A 86 -2.24 14.72 24.04
CA ALA A 86 -1.30 13.94 24.82
C ALA A 86 -2.10 12.93 25.65
N VAL A 87 -2.06 11.66 25.24
CA VAL A 87 -2.65 10.59 26.04
C VAL A 87 -1.76 10.38 27.25
N ALA A 88 -2.36 10.40 28.44
CA ALA A 88 -1.62 10.23 29.68
C ALA A 88 -0.82 8.92 29.65
N SER A 89 0.45 8.98 30.05
CA SER A 89 1.26 7.78 30.22
C SER A 89 0.62 6.90 31.28
N VAL A 90 0.31 5.66 30.91
CA VAL A 90 -0.22 4.69 31.86
C VAL A 90 0.88 4.32 32.85
N ALA A 91 0.66 4.65 34.12
CA ALA A 91 1.58 4.35 35.22
C ALA A 91 1.74 2.84 35.51
N VAL A 92 0.84 1.99 35.00
CA VAL A 92 0.84 0.54 35.21
C VAL A 92 0.84 -0.21 33.88
N ARG A 93 1.98 -0.81 33.51
CA ARG A 93 2.01 -1.76 32.39
C ARG A 93 1.53 -3.13 32.89
N PRO A 94 0.41 -3.67 32.39
CA PRO A 94 -0.03 -5.00 32.80
C PRO A 94 0.98 -6.05 32.33
N LYS A 95 1.04 -7.18 33.04
CA LYS A 95 1.80 -8.33 32.56
C LYS A 95 1.13 -8.86 31.28
N ALA A 96 1.83 -8.76 30.16
CA ALA A 96 1.35 -9.29 28.89
C ALA A 96 1.21 -10.82 28.93
N VAL A 97 0.18 -11.34 28.28
CA VAL A 97 0.09 -12.76 27.93
C VAL A 97 0.93 -13.01 26.69
N ASP A 98 1.84 -13.98 26.77
CA ASP A 98 2.76 -14.29 25.68
C ASP A 98 2.20 -15.39 24.79
N LEU A 99 2.06 -15.08 23.50
CA LEU A 99 1.71 -16.03 22.46
C LEU A 99 2.81 -16.07 21.42
N ALA A 100 3.46 -17.23 21.28
CA ALA A 100 4.48 -17.43 20.27
C ALA A 100 3.98 -18.41 19.20
N LEU A 101 3.95 -17.95 17.96
CA LEU A 101 3.88 -18.84 16.81
C LEU A 101 5.29 -19.36 16.52
N PRO A 102 5.45 -20.65 16.19
CA PRO A 102 6.75 -21.22 15.88
C PRO A 102 7.35 -20.54 14.64
N GLN A 103 8.65 -20.74 14.44
CA GLN A 103 9.33 -20.33 13.21
C GLN A 103 8.58 -20.90 11.99
N TRP A 104 8.38 -20.05 11.00
CA TRP A 104 7.77 -20.47 9.74
C TRP A 104 8.86 -20.91 8.78
N ASN A 105 9.28 -22.17 8.89
CA ASN A 105 10.41 -22.69 8.10
C ASN A 105 10.16 -22.64 6.58
N ASP A 106 8.89 -22.75 6.16
CA ASP A 106 8.46 -22.67 4.77
C ASP A 106 7.76 -21.32 4.47
N ALA A 107 8.22 -20.23 5.08
CA ALA A 107 7.71 -18.90 4.75
C ALA A 107 7.92 -18.63 3.24
N PRO A 108 6.92 -18.04 2.53
CA PRO A 108 7.08 -17.70 1.13
C PRO A 108 8.30 -16.80 0.91
N LEU A 109 9.05 -17.05 -0.16
CA LEU A 109 10.07 -16.13 -0.62
C LEU A 109 9.41 -14.98 -1.41
N PRO A 110 10.01 -13.77 -1.43
CA PRO A 110 9.58 -12.73 -2.35
C PRO A 110 9.70 -13.23 -3.79
N VAL A 111 8.61 -13.15 -4.55
CA VAL A 111 8.57 -13.51 -5.96
C VAL A 111 8.26 -12.26 -6.75
N MET A 112 9.07 -11.98 -7.78
CA MET A 112 8.82 -10.86 -8.69
C MET A 112 7.41 -11.01 -9.29
N PRO A 113 6.55 -10.00 -9.13
CA PRO A 113 5.17 -10.11 -9.54
C PRO A 113 5.07 -10.06 -11.07
N MET A 114 3.99 -10.61 -11.60
CA MET A 114 3.62 -10.29 -12.98
C MET A 114 3.33 -8.79 -13.10
N PRO A 115 3.53 -8.18 -14.28
CA PRO A 115 3.21 -6.77 -14.51
C PRO A 115 1.77 -6.45 -14.09
N GLY A 116 1.52 -5.35 -13.37
CA GLY A 116 0.17 -5.02 -12.89
C GLY A 116 -0.30 -5.83 -11.66
N VAL A 117 0.62 -6.52 -10.98
CA VAL A 117 0.38 -7.15 -9.67
C VAL A 117 1.27 -6.48 -8.62
N PRO A 118 0.72 -6.12 -7.44
CA PRO A 118 1.51 -5.51 -6.38
C PRO A 118 2.51 -6.51 -5.79
N MET A 119 3.67 -6.03 -5.33
CA MET A 119 4.67 -6.91 -4.74
C MET A 119 4.24 -7.37 -3.35
N GLN A 120 4.17 -8.68 -3.17
CA GLN A 120 3.86 -9.29 -1.89
C GLN A 120 5.12 -9.44 -1.02
N ILE A 121 5.02 -8.99 0.22
CA ILE A 121 6.10 -8.95 1.22
C ILE A 121 5.77 -9.66 2.53
N GLY A 122 4.53 -10.08 2.67
CA GLY A 122 4.11 -10.86 3.83
C GLY A 122 2.89 -11.71 3.54
N ALA A 123 2.70 -12.73 4.38
CA ALA A 123 1.62 -13.68 4.25
C ALA A 123 0.86 -13.84 5.58
N PRO A 124 -0.44 -14.13 5.53
CA PRO A 124 -1.23 -14.30 6.74
C PRO A 124 -0.83 -15.57 7.50
N ARG A 125 -0.75 -15.47 8.82
CA ARG A 125 -0.69 -16.61 9.74
C ARG A 125 -1.94 -16.60 10.61
N ALA A 126 -2.49 -17.79 10.87
CA ALA A 126 -3.62 -17.94 11.78
C ALA A 126 -3.14 -17.93 13.24
N LEU A 127 -3.93 -17.30 14.12
CA LEU A 127 -3.75 -17.33 15.56
C LEU A 127 -4.87 -18.17 16.18
N SER A 128 -4.67 -19.48 16.26
CA SER A 128 -5.72 -20.43 16.66
C SER A 128 -6.29 -20.16 18.06
N SER A 129 -5.51 -19.56 18.97
CA SER A 129 -5.93 -19.20 20.33
C SER A 129 -6.75 -17.90 20.41
N LEU A 130 -6.91 -17.15 19.32
CA LEU A 130 -7.59 -15.85 19.29
C LEU A 130 -8.65 -15.75 18.16
N GLN A 131 -9.22 -16.88 17.75
CA GLN A 131 -10.14 -16.95 16.61
C GLN A 131 -11.47 -16.23 16.85
N SER A 132 -11.98 -16.26 18.07
CA SER A 132 -13.27 -15.66 18.44
C SER A 132 -13.13 -14.61 19.55
N THR A 133 -14.16 -13.79 19.70
CA THR A 133 -14.24 -12.81 20.81
C THR A 133 -14.25 -13.49 22.17
N GLY A 134 -14.81 -14.69 22.28
CA GLY A 134 -14.75 -15.51 23.49
C GLY A 134 -13.35 -16.03 23.81
N ASP A 135 -12.57 -16.42 22.79
CA ASP A 135 -11.18 -16.87 22.98
C ASP A 135 -10.28 -15.71 23.43
N MET A 136 -10.45 -14.55 22.81
CA MET A 136 -9.75 -13.32 23.21
C MET A 136 -10.10 -12.93 24.65
N ALA A 137 -11.39 -12.93 25.02
CA ALA A 137 -11.83 -12.59 26.38
C ALA A 137 -11.25 -13.53 27.45
N ARG A 138 -11.12 -14.84 27.15
CA ARG A 138 -10.46 -15.81 28.04
C ARG A 138 -8.94 -15.65 28.11
N THR A 139 -8.33 -15.14 27.05
CA THR A 139 -6.88 -14.94 26.98
C THR A 139 -6.45 -13.67 27.69
N LEU A 140 -7.21 -12.57 27.56
CA LEU A 140 -6.89 -11.29 28.20
C LEU A 140 -6.89 -11.41 29.74
N ARG A 141 -5.76 -11.02 30.35
CA ARG A 141 -5.60 -10.92 31.80
C ARG A 141 -5.73 -9.46 32.23
N TRP A 142 -6.91 -9.08 32.67
CA TRP A 142 -7.20 -7.73 33.15
C TRP A 142 -6.57 -7.47 34.52
N ALA A 143 -5.97 -6.30 34.66
CA ALA A 143 -5.49 -5.74 35.92
C ALA A 143 -6.14 -4.38 36.16
N GLY A 144 -6.53 -4.11 37.40
CA GLY A 144 -6.97 -2.79 37.83
C GLY A 144 -5.79 -1.83 37.97
N ALA A 145 -5.90 -0.63 37.40
CA ALA A 145 -4.97 0.47 37.60
C ALA A 145 -5.43 1.36 38.78
N PRO A 146 -4.52 2.12 39.43
CA PRO A 146 -4.85 2.99 40.56
C PRO A 146 -5.93 4.05 40.28
N ASP A 147 -6.10 4.43 39.02
CA ASP A 147 -7.12 5.37 38.55
C ASP A 147 -8.47 4.70 38.21
N GLY A 148 -8.63 3.41 38.54
CA GLY A 148 -9.86 2.65 38.31
C GLY A 148 -9.98 2.07 36.89
N ARG A 149 -8.99 2.29 36.01
CA ARG A 149 -8.98 1.67 34.68
C ARG A 149 -8.78 0.16 34.76
N GLN A 150 -9.28 -0.55 33.75
CA GLN A 150 -8.93 -1.94 33.49
C GLN A 150 -7.92 -1.98 32.36
N VAL A 151 -6.79 -2.66 32.55
CA VAL A 151 -5.75 -2.76 31.52
C VAL A 151 -5.37 -4.23 31.31
N ALA A 152 -5.25 -4.65 30.06
CA ALA A 152 -4.76 -5.97 29.68
C ALA A 152 -3.76 -5.83 28.53
N ALA A 153 -2.82 -6.77 28.42
CA ALA A 153 -1.90 -6.80 27.29
C ALA A 153 -1.68 -8.23 26.79
N ILE A 154 -1.39 -8.33 25.50
CA ILE A 154 -1.01 -9.56 24.82
C ILE A 154 0.19 -9.27 23.94
N SER A 155 1.24 -10.07 24.08
CA SER A 155 2.43 -10.01 23.26
C SER A 155 2.43 -11.20 22.32
N ILE A 156 2.46 -10.90 21.03
CA ILE A 156 2.38 -11.90 19.97
C ILE A 156 3.70 -11.90 19.24
N THR A 157 4.38 -13.05 19.26
CA THR A 157 5.61 -13.30 18.52
C THR A 157 5.32 -14.24 17.36
N SER A 158 5.83 -13.91 16.19
CA SER A 158 5.87 -14.81 15.04
C SER A 158 7.32 -14.90 14.57
N THR A 159 8.05 -15.86 15.15
CA THR A 159 9.49 -16.02 14.97
C THR A 159 9.90 -16.00 13.51
N GLY A 160 10.91 -15.18 13.20
CA GLY A 160 11.49 -15.00 11.88
C GLY A 160 10.84 -13.90 11.04
N ALA A 161 9.76 -13.26 11.50
CA ALA A 161 9.17 -12.14 10.79
C ALA A 161 10.03 -10.87 10.90
N HIS A 162 10.10 -10.10 9.83
CA HIS A 162 10.71 -8.75 9.87
C HIS A 162 9.73 -7.66 10.31
N GLY A 163 8.44 -8.00 10.41
CA GLY A 163 7.36 -7.10 10.75
C GLY A 163 6.05 -7.86 10.95
N LEU A 164 5.16 -7.31 11.78
CA LEU A 164 3.86 -7.90 12.11
C LEU A 164 2.75 -6.86 12.03
N ARG A 165 1.61 -7.27 11.48
CA ARG A 165 0.35 -6.53 11.59
C ARG A 165 -0.72 -7.47 12.11
N LEU A 166 -1.37 -7.09 13.21
CA LEU A 166 -2.46 -7.87 13.80
C LEU A 166 -3.78 -7.47 13.12
N GLY A 167 -4.55 -8.45 12.67
CA GLY A 167 -5.87 -8.23 12.10
C GLY A 167 -6.95 -8.29 13.18
N LEU A 168 -7.35 -7.13 13.72
CA LEU A 168 -8.38 -7.04 14.76
C LEU A 168 -9.76 -7.09 14.11
N VAL A 169 -10.52 -8.14 14.42
CA VAL A 169 -11.97 -8.20 14.15
C VAL A 169 -12.69 -7.56 15.33
N VAL A 170 -13.55 -6.57 15.06
CA VAL A 170 -14.22 -5.79 16.10
C VAL A 170 -15.74 -6.00 16.05
N ASP A 171 -16.27 -6.77 17.00
CA ASP A 171 -17.72 -6.99 17.18
C ASP A 171 -18.34 -5.90 18.07
N ALA A 172 -17.58 -5.42 19.05
CA ALA A 172 -17.89 -4.25 19.86
C ALA A 172 -16.61 -3.71 20.50
N MET A 173 -16.40 -2.40 20.43
CA MET A 173 -15.32 -1.72 21.14
C MET A 173 -15.85 -0.40 21.69
N PRO A 174 -15.75 -0.14 23.00
CA PRO A 174 -16.13 1.17 23.53
C PRO A 174 -15.29 2.27 22.90
N ASP A 175 -15.91 3.37 22.49
CA ASP A 175 -15.21 4.50 21.86
C ASP A 175 -14.06 5.06 22.71
N ALA A 176 -14.25 5.01 24.04
CA ALA A 176 -13.28 5.47 25.03
C ALA A 176 -12.19 4.44 25.36
N ALA A 177 -12.19 3.25 24.73
CA ALA A 177 -11.08 2.31 24.87
C ALA A 177 -9.80 2.92 24.29
N GLU A 178 -8.66 2.63 24.89
CA GLU A 178 -7.34 3.02 24.39
C GLU A 178 -6.57 1.77 23.99
N LEU A 179 -5.93 1.81 22.82
CA LEU A 179 -5.05 0.75 22.33
C LEU A 179 -3.65 1.32 22.16
N ARG A 180 -2.66 0.60 22.69
CA ARG A 180 -1.23 0.90 22.53
C ARG A 180 -0.51 -0.29 21.94
N LEU A 181 0.36 -0.04 20.99
CA LEU A 181 1.20 -1.06 20.36
C LEU A 181 2.65 -0.73 20.62
N TYR A 182 3.41 -1.65 21.22
CA TYR A 182 4.83 -1.43 21.49
C TYR A 182 5.63 -2.72 21.39
N ARG A 183 6.95 -2.57 21.27
CA ARG A 183 7.90 -3.69 21.38
C ARG A 183 8.33 -3.89 22.82
N LYS A 184 8.50 -5.14 23.24
CA LYS A 184 9.03 -5.47 24.58
C LYS A 184 10.43 -4.92 24.83
N ASP A 185 11.27 -4.89 23.80
CA ASP A 185 12.65 -4.40 23.86
C ASP A 185 12.78 -2.87 24.00
N ARG A 186 11.66 -2.14 23.86
CA ARG A 186 11.58 -0.67 23.97
C ARG A 186 12.40 0.09 22.92
N SER A 187 12.83 -0.55 21.85
CA SER A 187 13.62 0.06 20.77
C SER A 187 12.82 1.07 19.92
N LYS A 188 11.50 0.94 19.90
CA LYS A 188 10.56 1.94 19.35
C LYS A 188 9.39 2.16 20.30
N THR A 189 9.14 3.42 20.65
CA THR A 189 7.97 3.83 21.42
C THR A 189 6.73 3.88 20.54
N GLY A 190 5.62 3.41 21.11
CA GLY A 190 4.52 2.78 20.43
C GLY A 190 3.55 3.64 19.63
N PHE A 191 2.67 2.96 18.87
CA PHE A 191 1.50 3.57 18.24
C PHE A 191 0.32 3.56 19.22
N GLU A 192 -0.43 4.65 19.24
CA GLU A 192 -1.61 4.78 20.10
C GLU A 192 -2.85 5.20 19.29
N THR A 193 -3.99 4.63 19.65
CA THR A 193 -5.29 4.94 19.06
C THR A 193 -6.42 4.71 20.06
N THR A 194 -7.62 5.19 19.71
CA THR A 194 -8.82 5.01 20.50
C THR A 194 -9.78 4.03 19.84
N GLY A 195 -10.72 3.50 20.62
CA GLY A 195 -11.81 2.69 20.09
C GLY A 195 -12.67 3.47 19.11
N LYS A 196 -12.88 4.77 19.36
CA LYS A 196 -13.58 5.66 18.44
C LYS A 196 -12.92 5.68 17.06
N ALA A 197 -11.60 5.87 17.01
CA ALA A 197 -10.88 5.93 15.74
C ALA A 197 -10.96 4.60 14.96
N ILE A 198 -10.92 3.46 15.65
CA ILE A 198 -11.06 2.13 15.05
C ILE A 198 -12.50 1.90 14.56
N ASN A 199 -13.49 2.22 15.38
CA ASN A 199 -14.91 2.11 15.02
C ASN A 199 -15.24 2.98 13.79
N GLU A 200 -14.75 4.22 13.75
CA GLU A 200 -14.89 5.12 12.59
C GLU A 200 -14.20 4.56 11.35
N ALA A 201 -13.02 3.94 11.49
CA ALA A 201 -12.33 3.31 10.38
C ALA A 201 -13.11 2.11 9.81
N ILE A 202 -13.62 1.23 10.67
CA ILE A 202 -14.45 0.08 10.26
C ILE A 202 -15.77 0.55 9.62
N ALA A 203 -16.39 1.61 10.17
CA ALA A 203 -17.58 2.21 9.58
C ALA A 203 -17.30 2.77 8.18
N ARG A 204 -16.17 3.47 7.98
CA ARG A 204 -15.73 3.93 6.65
C ARG A 204 -15.50 2.76 5.69
N ASN A 205 -14.81 1.72 6.12
CA ASN A 205 -14.60 0.51 5.32
C ASN A 205 -15.93 -0.07 4.84
N ARG A 206 -16.86 -0.33 5.77
CA ARG A 206 -18.18 -0.90 5.44
C ARG A 206 -19.02 -0.01 4.54
N ARG A 207 -18.89 1.32 4.67
CA ARG A 207 -19.63 2.28 3.83
C ARG A 207 -19.18 2.22 2.36
N VAL A 208 -17.90 1.98 2.11
CA VAL A 208 -17.34 1.96 0.75
C VAL A 208 -17.31 0.54 0.17
N ASP A 209 -16.86 -0.43 0.96
CA ASP A 209 -16.64 -1.81 0.51
C ASP A 209 -17.84 -2.73 0.75
N GLY A 210 -18.87 -2.28 1.46
CA GLY A 210 -19.95 -3.13 1.98
C GLY A 210 -19.51 -3.97 3.18
N ASP A 211 -20.38 -4.88 3.65
CA ASP A 211 -20.08 -5.75 4.80
C ASP A 211 -19.23 -6.97 4.42
N THR A 212 -18.08 -6.71 3.79
CA THR A 212 -17.10 -7.74 3.46
C THR A 212 -16.28 -8.13 4.69
N ARG A 213 -15.67 -9.32 4.67
CA ARG A 213 -14.76 -9.75 5.74
C ARG A 213 -13.61 -8.77 5.95
N ALA A 214 -13.02 -8.25 4.88
CA ALA A 214 -11.92 -7.29 4.94
C ALA A 214 -12.37 -5.97 5.59
N ALA A 215 -13.58 -5.50 5.30
CA ALA A 215 -14.11 -4.26 5.86
C ALA A 215 -14.30 -4.29 7.39
N GLY A 216 -14.55 -5.48 7.96
CA GLY A 216 -14.67 -5.71 9.40
C GLY A 216 -13.34 -5.87 10.16
N ILE A 217 -12.19 -5.83 9.47
CA ILE A 217 -10.86 -5.99 10.07
C ILE A 217 -10.15 -4.64 10.12
N TRP A 218 -9.63 -4.29 11.29
CA TRP A 218 -8.67 -3.20 11.45
C TRP A 218 -7.26 -3.76 11.63
N TRP A 219 -6.31 -3.31 10.81
CA TRP A 219 -4.92 -3.77 10.85
C TRP A 219 -4.04 -2.82 11.64
N THR A 220 -3.31 -3.34 12.62
CA THR A 220 -2.31 -2.55 13.36
C THR A 220 -1.21 -2.04 12.44
N PRO A 221 -0.49 -0.97 12.79
CA PRO A 221 0.78 -0.66 12.15
C PRO A 221 1.82 -1.77 12.38
N ASP A 222 2.86 -1.73 11.55
CA ASP A 222 4.05 -2.58 11.65
C ASP A 222 5.17 -1.86 12.41
N LEU A 223 5.68 -2.49 13.47
CA LEU A 223 6.76 -1.97 14.32
C LEU A 223 8.17 -2.44 13.91
N GLY A 224 8.29 -3.21 12.82
CA GLY A 224 9.56 -3.70 12.28
C GLY A 224 10.23 -4.71 13.21
N ALA A 225 9.46 -5.69 13.68
CA ALA A 225 9.91 -6.74 14.58
C ALA A 225 9.09 -8.02 14.39
N ASP A 226 9.61 -9.14 14.87
CA ASP A 226 8.89 -10.42 14.95
C ASP A 226 7.96 -10.50 16.17
N GLU A 227 7.87 -9.44 16.96
CA GLU A 227 7.04 -9.31 18.15
C GLU A 227 6.28 -7.99 18.16
N VAL A 228 5.03 -8.03 18.57
CA VAL A 228 4.24 -6.85 18.90
C VAL A 228 3.39 -7.11 20.14
N THR A 229 3.45 -6.16 21.08
CA THR A 229 2.57 -6.14 22.24
C THR A 229 1.41 -5.19 21.97
N LEU A 230 0.19 -5.72 22.02
CA LEU A 230 -1.06 -4.96 22.07
C LEU A 230 -1.49 -4.81 23.53
N GLU A 231 -1.53 -3.57 24.01
CA GLU A 231 -2.13 -3.20 25.28
C GLU A 231 -3.47 -2.52 25.04
N ILE A 232 -4.45 -2.85 25.87
CA ILE A 232 -5.81 -2.32 25.82
C ILE A 232 -6.14 -1.77 27.21
N ALA A 233 -6.56 -0.51 27.28
CA ALA A 233 -7.07 0.11 28.50
C ALA A 233 -8.53 0.50 28.32
N LEU A 234 -9.35 0.18 29.32
CA LEU A 234 -10.73 0.62 29.45
C LEU A 234 -10.84 1.62 30.61
N PRO A 235 -11.44 2.80 30.38
CA PRO A 235 -11.77 3.77 31.43
C PRO A 235 -12.51 3.16 32.62
N ALA A 236 -12.39 3.82 33.79
CA ALA A 236 -13.13 3.46 34.98
C ALA A 236 -14.64 3.42 34.72
N GLY A 237 -15.32 2.40 35.26
CA GLY A 237 -16.76 2.21 35.12
C GLY A 237 -17.20 1.43 33.86
N LEU A 238 -16.29 1.13 32.93
CA LEU A 238 -16.59 0.22 31.80
C LEU A 238 -16.35 -1.24 32.18
N SER A 239 -17.29 -2.11 31.79
CA SER A 239 -17.13 -3.56 31.96
C SER A 239 -16.25 -4.11 30.84
N THR A 240 -15.34 -5.02 31.18
CA THR A 240 -14.49 -5.73 30.20
C THR A 240 -15.29 -6.52 29.17
N SER A 241 -16.54 -6.91 29.50
CA SER A 241 -17.47 -7.57 28.58
C SER A 241 -17.97 -6.68 27.42
N GLN A 242 -17.84 -5.36 27.55
CA GLN A 242 -18.20 -4.41 26.47
C GLN A 242 -17.15 -4.39 25.35
N LEU A 243 -15.95 -4.91 25.61
CA LEU A 243 -14.93 -5.14 24.59
C LEU A 243 -15.09 -6.56 24.03
N ARG A 244 -15.51 -6.64 22.77
CA ARG A 244 -15.63 -7.89 22.01
C ARG A 244 -14.82 -7.76 20.73
N ILE A 245 -13.56 -8.22 20.80
CA ILE A 245 -12.63 -8.21 19.68
C ILE A 245 -11.97 -9.59 19.54
N ALA A 246 -11.49 -9.92 18.35
CA ALA A 246 -10.71 -11.12 18.07
C ALA A 246 -9.49 -10.77 17.22
N ILE A 247 -8.46 -11.62 17.23
CA ILE A 247 -7.28 -11.48 16.36
C ILE A 247 -7.06 -12.82 15.66
N PRO A 248 -7.94 -13.21 14.72
CA PRO A 248 -7.87 -14.53 14.11
C PRO A 248 -6.63 -14.71 13.22
N THR A 249 -6.02 -13.61 12.77
CA THR A 249 -4.86 -13.62 11.87
C THR A 249 -3.91 -12.46 12.13
N LEU A 250 -2.64 -12.65 11.78
CA LEU A 250 -1.64 -11.62 11.61
C LEU A 250 -0.99 -11.73 10.24
N THR A 251 -0.37 -10.66 9.74
CA THR A 251 0.55 -10.75 8.61
C THR A 251 1.98 -10.93 9.10
N HIS A 252 2.67 -11.96 8.61
CA HIS A 252 4.10 -12.18 8.80
C HIS A 252 4.85 -11.56 7.62
N ALA A 253 5.58 -10.46 7.84
CA ALA A 253 6.45 -9.91 6.82
C ALA A 253 7.71 -10.76 6.70
N TYR A 254 7.95 -11.35 5.53
CA TYR A 254 9.15 -12.14 5.23
C TYR A 254 10.21 -11.32 4.47
N VAL A 255 9.88 -10.08 4.11
CA VAL A 255 10.80 -9.08 3.55
C VAL A 255 11.13 -8.03 4.60
N ASN A 256 12.40 -7.74 4.78
CA ASN A 256 12.85 -6.68 5.67
C ASN A 256 12.61 -5.30 5.04
N LEU A 257 11.60 -4.59 5.54
CA LEU A 257 11.29 -3.23 5.09
C LEU A 257 12.00 -2.13 5.89
N ALA A 258 12.79 -2.51 6.90
CA ALA A 258 13.53 -1.57 7.70
C ALA A 258 14.69 -0.96 6.89
N LEU A 259 15.12 0.22 7.33
CA LEU A 259 16.37 0.79 6.85
C LEU A 259 17.51 -0.14 7.24
N PRO A 260 18.45 -0.44 6.31
CA PRO A 260 19.63 -1.22 6.65
C PRO A 260 20.38 -0.52 7.79
N VAL A 261 20.85 -1.27 8.78
CA VAL A 261 21.79 -0.72 9.77
C VAL A 261 23.21 -0.72 9.21
N GLU A 262 24.07 0.19 9.69
CA GLU A 262 25.48 0.32 9.27
C GLU A 262 26.23 -1.03 9.19
N LEU A 263 25.92 -1.98 10.09
CA LEU A 263 26.51 -3.32 10.07
C LEU A 263 26.06 -4.16 8.88
N GLU A 264 24.77 -4.12 8.53
CA GLU A 264 24.20 -4.77 7.34
C GLU A 264 24.77 -4.12 6.08
N LEU A 265 25.02 -2.81 6.10
CA LEU A 265 25.61 -2.07 4.99
C LEU A 265 27.04 -2.48 4.65
N ARG A 266 27.78 -3.05 5.61
CA ARG A 266 29.17 -3.50 5.45
C ARG A 266 29.29 -4.97 5.09
N ASP A 267 28.22 -5.75 5.25
CA ASP A 267 28.20 -7.17 4.94
C ASP A 267 27.49 -7.44 3.61
N SER A 268 28.21 -8.03 2.66
CA SER A 268 27.67 -8.44 1.35
C SER A 268 26.88 -9.76 1.42
N LEU A 269 26.85 -10.42 2.59
CA LEU A 269 26.27 -11.74 2.79
C LEU A 269 24.89 -11.73 3.47
N VAL A 270 24.39 -10.57 3.91
CA VAL A 270 23.02 -10.41 4.43
C VAL A 270 22.11 -10.04 3.25
N PRO A 271 21.04 -10.81 2.94
CA PRO A 271 20.05 -10.41 1.95
C PRO A 271 19.43 -9.06 2.37
N ARG A 272 19.70 -7.99 1.62
CA ARG A 272 19.23 -6.64 1.96
C ARG A 272 17.99 -6.31 1.15
N ASN A 273 16.84 -6.75 1.64
CA ASN A 273 15.56 -6.47 0.99
C ASN A 273 15.32 -4.96 0.67
N VAL A 274 15.86 -4.03 1.47
CA VAL A 274 16.10 -2.62 1.06
C VAL A 274 17.56 -2.52 0.60
N GLY A 275 17.77 -2.30 -0.69
CA GLY A 275 19.09 -2.27 -1.36
C GLY A 275 19.20 -3.25 -2.53
N ASP A 276 18.20 -4.12 -2.72
CA ASP A 276 18.17 -5.18 -3.74
C ASP A 276 17.62 -4.73 -5.11
N ALA A 277 17.28 -3.44 -5.27
CA ALA A 277 16.95 -2.89 -6.60
C ALA A 277 18.11 -3.18 -7.57
N ALA A 278 17.81 -3.60 -8.80
CA ALA A 278 18.85 -4.10 -9.69
C ALA A 278 19.84 -2.98 -10.07
N GLY A 279 21.09 -3.36 -10.34
CA GLY A 279 22.20 -2.39 -10.43
C GLY A 279 22.15 -1.37 -11.57
N CYS A 280 21.15 -1.40 -12.46
CA CYS A 280 20.92 -0.33 -13.43
C CYS A 280 20.01 0.78 -12.90
N GLU A 281 19.34 0.56 -11.77
CA GLU A 281 18.53 1.56 -11.09
C GLU A 281 19.41 2.67 -10.53
N LEU A 282 18.91 3.91 -10.59
CA LEU A 282 19.70 5.09 -10.27
C LEU A 282 19.08 5.81 -9.07
N ASP A 283 19.89 6.14 -8.07
CA ASP A 283 19.42 6.87 -6.89
C ASP A 283 18.82 8.23 -7.28
N ALA A 284 17.62 8.54 -6.79
CA ALA A 284 16.99 9.85 -7.00
C ALA A 284 17.82 11.00 -6.39
N SER A 285 18.72 10.68 -5.46
CA SER A 285 19.69 11.63 -4.89
C SER A 285 20.84 11.99 -5.84
N CYS A 286 20.95 11.35 -7.00
CA CYS A 286 21.87 11.72 -8.09
C CYS A 286 21.29 12.74 -9.08
N ALA A 287 19.98 13.02 -9.00
CA ALA A 287 19.26 13.84 -9.97
C ALA A 287 18.66 15.10 -9.31
N ASP A 288 19.50 16.11 -9.08
CA ASP A 288 19.08 17.36 -8.42
C ASP A 288 18.05 18.15 -9.24
N GLN A 289 17.99 17.96 -10.55
CA GLN A 289 16.94 18.53 -11.40
C GLN A 289 15.52 18.06 -11.03
N TYR A 290 15.38 16.97 -10.24
CA TYR A 290 14.11 16.42 -9.78
C TYR A 290 13.91 16.59 -8.26
N ALA A 291 14.66 17.51 -7.63
CA ALA A 291 14.67 17.67 -6.17
C ALA A 291 13.31 18.07 -5.58
N VAL A 292 12.45 18.72 -6.35
CA VAL A 292 11.09 19.10 -5.91
C VAL A 292 10.16 17.89 -5.96
N GLU A 293 10.17 17.16 -7.08
CA GLU A 293 9.26 16.05 -7.34
C GLU A 293 9.61 14.82 -6.50
N ARG A 294 10.90 14.58 -6.19
CA ARG A 294 11.30 13.46 -5.30
C ARG A 294 10.67 13.55 -3.91
N ASN A 295 10.36 14.76 -3.43
CA ASN A 295 9.71 14.98 -2.14
C ASN A 295 8.18 14.77 -2.19
N ALA A 296 7.61 14.51 -3.38
CA ALA A 296 6.21 14.14 -3.54
C ALA A 296 5.97 12.63 -3.48
N VAL A 297 7.02 11.83 -3.64
CA VAL A 297 6.93 10.37 -3.76
C VAL A 297 7.10 9.70 -2.40
N ALA A 298 6.27 8.70 -2.13
CA ALA A 298 6.38 7.85 -0.97
C ALA A 298 6.36 6.37 -1.36
N ARG A 299 7.09 5.58 -0.57
CA ARG A 299 6.91 4.12 -0.52
C ARG A 299 5.64 3.84 0.24
N MET A 300 4.78 2.95 -0.27
CA MET A 300 3.53 2.59 0.39
C MET A 300 3.50 1.11 0.76
N THR A 301 3.05 0.79 1.97
CA THR A 301 2.78 -0.59 2.40
C THR A 301 1.35 -0.73 2.94
N TYR A 302 0.70 -1.86 2.71
CA TYR A 302 -0.71 -2.06 3.07
C TYR A 302 -1.06 -3.54 3.12
N VAL A 303 -2.13 -3.89 3.84
CA VAL A 303 -2.69 -5.24 3.85
C VAL A 303 -3.85 -5.30 2.85
N GLY A 304 -3.79 -6.25 1.93
CA GLY A 304 -4.82 -6.47 0.93
C GLY A 304 -6.07 -7.15 1.50
N PRO A 305 -7.17 -7.22 0.73
CA PRO A 305 -8.41 -7.89 1.14
C PRO A 305 -8.25 -9.41 1.35
N ASP A 306 -7.15 -9.99 0.88
CA ASP A 306 -6.75 -11.39 1.09
C ASP A 306 -5.84 -11.60 2.31
N ASN A 307 -5.69 -10.56 3.15
CA ASN A 307 -4.84 -10.52 4.34
C ASN A 307 -3.34 -10.70 4.05
N ARG A 308 -2.89 -10.54 2.79
CA ARG A 308 -1.47 -10.49 2.45
C ARG A 308 -0.93 -9.08 2.59
N TYR A 309 0.37 -8.98 2.85
CA TYR A 309 1.04 -7.69 3.03
C TYR A 309 1.78 -7.33 1.74
N TYR A 310 1.61 -6.10 1.29
CA TYR A 310 2.08 -5.62 0.00
C TYR A 310 2.81 -4.29 0.13
N TYR A 311 3.59 -3.97 -0.89
CA TYR A 311 4.02 -2.60 -1.11
C TYR A 311 3.93 -2.19 -2.59
N CYS A 312 3.86 -0.88 -2.78
CA CYS A 312 3.86 -0.17 -4.06
C CYS A 312 4.52 1.22 -3.86
N SER A 313 4.37 2.10 -4.85
CA SER A 313 4.72 3.52 -4.79
C SER A 313 3.47 4.41 -4.95
N GLY A 314 3.59 5.67 -4.56
CA GLY A 314 2.58 6.68 -4.85
C GLY A 314 3.11 8.10 -4.70
N SER A 315 2.31 9.08 -5.07
CA SER A 315 2.72 10.50 -5.07
C SER A 315 1.62 11.42 -4.56
N LEU A 316 2.00 12.44 -3.79
CA LEU A 316 1.08 13.52 -3.41
C LEU A 316 0.75 14.40 -4.62
N LEU A 317 -0.50 14.86 -4.70
CA LEU A 317 -0.97 15.79 -5.71
C LEU A 317 -1.46 17.09 -5.07
N ASN A 318 -1.13 18.21 -5.71
CA ASN A 318 -1.69 19.51 -5.37
C ASN A 318 -3.13 19.64 -5.91
N ASN A 319 -3.87 20.61 -5.38
CA ASN A 319 -5.21 20.96 -5.84
C ASN A 319 -5.37 22.49 -5.97
N THR A 320 -6.36 22.94 -6.74
CA THR A 320 -6.61 24.37 -7.05
C THR A 320 -6.87 25.24 -5.84
N LYS A 321 -7.37 24.68 -4.73
CA LYS A 321 -7.57 25.40 -3.47
C LYS A 321 -6.25 25.65 -2.74
N ARG A 322 -5.19 24.92 -3.08
CA ARG A 322 -3.86 25.00 -2.45
C ARG A 322 -3.93 24.92 -0.93
N ASP A 323 -4.84 24.06 -0.43
CA ASP A 323 -5.23 23.95 0.97
C ASP A 323 -4.44 22.88 1.75
N TYR A 324 -3.40 22.32 1.11
CA TYR A 324 -2.57 21.24 1.64
C TYR A 324 -3.32 19.93 1.93
N THR A 325 -4.52 19.73 1.36
CA THR A 325 -5.19 18.42 1.41
C THR A 325 -4.28 17.36 0.81
N PRO A 326 -3.95 16.28 1.56
CA PRO A 326 -2.95 15.29 1.13
C PRO A 326 -3.57 14.25 0.20
N TYR A 327 -3.94 14.67 -1.00
CA TYR A 327 -4.35 13.77 -2.06
C TYR A 327 -3.17 12.93 -2.51
N PHE A 328 -3.34 11.61 -2.51
CA PHE A 328 -2.29 10.64 -2.79
C PHE A 328 -2.72 9.74 -3.95
N LEU A 329 -1.97 9.84 -5.05
CA LEU A 329 -2.16 9.06 -6.28
C LEU A 329 -1.35 7.78 -6.22
N SER A 330 -1.96 6.67 -6.61
CA SER A 330 -1.31 5.38 -6.84
C SER A 330 -2.10 4.57 -7.88
N ALA A 331 -1.80 3.28 -8.03
CA ALA A 331 -2.47 2.38 -8.95
C ALA A 331 -3.64 1.64 -8.30
N SER A 332 -4.68 1.36 -9.10
CA SER A 332 -5.85 0.60 -8.64
C SER A 332 -5.52 -0.86 -8.34
N HIS A 333 -4.58 -1.45 -9.08
CA HIS A 333 -4.14 -2.82 -8.80
C HIS A 333 -3.37 -2.94 -7.47
N CYS A 334 -2.86 -1.83 -6.92
CA CYS A 334 -2.32 -1.79 -5.56
C CYS A 334 -3.44 -1.70 -4.53
N ILE A 335 -4.19 -0.59 -4.52
CA ILE A 335 -5.29 -0.37 -3.57
C ILE A 335 -6.57 -0.04 -4.33
N SER A 336 -7.57 -0.90 -4.18
CA SER A 336 -8.91 -0.74 -4.77
C SER A 336 -10.06 -0.78 -3.77
N THR A 337 -9.76 -0.95 -2.47
CA THR A 337 -10.76 -1.03 -1.39
C THR A 337 -10.42 -0.07 -0.25
N GLN A 338 -11.44 0.40 0.45
CA GLN A 338 -11.28 1.26 1.62
C GLN A 338 -10.61 0.52 2.78
N ALA A 339 -10.87 -0.78 2.96
CA ALA A 339 -10.20 -1.62 3.96
C ALA A 339 -8.68 -1.65 3.76
N ALA A 340 -8.22 -1.81 2.51
CA ALA A 340 -6.80 -1.72 2.18
C ALA A 340 -6.26 -0.31 2.42
N ALA A 341 -6.97 0.74 1.99
CA ALA A 341 -6.59 2.13 2.22
C ALA A 341 -6.50 2.49 3.72
N THR A 342 -7.39 1.96 4.56
CA THR A 342 -7.37 2.13 6.02
C THR A 342 -6.10 1.52 6.65
N SER A 343 -5.54 0.49 6.02
CA SER A 343 -4.29 -0.13 6.47
C SER A 343 -3.03 0.56 5.95
N LEU A 344 -3.15 1.57 5.07
CA LEU A 344 -2.01 2.18 4.38
C LEU A 344 -1.00 2.80 5.35
N ARG A 345 0.28 2.52 5.09
CA ARG A 345 1.43 3.24 5.61
C ARG A 345 2.19 3.86 4.45
N THR A 346 2.69 5.08 4.64
CA THR A 346 3.54 5.77 3.66
C THR A 346 4.85 6.21 4.30
N ASP A 347 5.98 5.85 3.70
CA ASP A 347 7.32 6.29 4.11
C ASP A 347 7.78 7.46 3.21
N TRP A 348 8.03 8.61 3.82
CA TRP A 348 8.40 9.87 3.18
C TRP A 348 9.89 10.12 3.28
N PHE A 349 10.44 10.79 2.27
CA PHE A 349 11.88 11.06 2.12
C PHE A 349 12.73 9.79 2.20
N PHE A 350 12.14 8.63 1.90
CA PHE A 350 12.77 7.32 1.94
C PHE A 350 13.72 7.15 0.75
N ARG A 351 14.87 7.81 0.79
CA ARG A 351 15.86 7.85 -0.29
C ARG A 351 17.27 7.85 0.27
N SER A 352 18.26 7.61 -0.58
CA SER A 352 19.67 7.70 -0.18
C SER A 352 20.03 9.11 0.29
N ALA A 353 20.91 9.21 1.29
CA ALA A 353 21.37 10.48 1.87
C ALA A 353 22.17 11.31 0.84
N SER A 354 22.89 10.63 -0.05
CA SER A 354 23.65 11.19 -1.16
C SER A 354 23.63 10.21 -2.34
N CYS A 355 24.01 10.68 -3.54
CA CYS A 355 24.13 9.84 -4.73
C CYS A 355 25.00 8.59 -4.47
N ASN A 356 24.49 7.41 -4.87
CA ASN A 356 25.13 6.09 -4.71
C ASN A 356 25.45 5.71 -3.26
N SER A 357 24.66 6.20 -2.31
CA SER A 357 24.80 5.86 -0.90
C SER A 357 23.70 4.89 -0.48
N PHE A 358 24.05 3.94 0.38
CA PHE A 358 23.08 3.07 1.04
C PHE A 358 22.56 3.67 2.36
N GLU A 359 23.15 4.78 2.81
CA GLU A 359 22.67 5.51 3.98
C GLU A 359 21.34 6.18 3.66
N PRO A 360 20.30 6.02 4.49
CA PRO A 360 19.03 6.68 4.27
C PRO A 360 19.08 8.15 4.64
N ASN A 361 18.21 8.93 4.00
CA ASN A 361 18.02 10.33 4.35
C ASN A 361 17.55 10.47 5.81
N ALA A 362 18.24 11.29 6.58
CA ALA A 362 17.94 11.52 8.01
C ALA A 362 16.55 12.10 8.27
N SER A 363 15.90 12.68 7.26
CA SER A 363 14.53 13.21 7.36
C SER A 363 13.45 12.14 7.14
N THR A 364 13.83 10.88 6.92
CA THR A 364 12.87 9.79 6.70
C THR A 364 11.83 9.74 7.80
N SER A 365 10.55 9.71 7.41
CA SER A 365 9.43 9.65 8.34
C SER A 365 8.31 8.78 7.77
N ALA A 366 7.40 8.30 8.63
CA ALA A 366 6.31 7.44 8.22
C ALA A 366 4.97 7.94 8.77
N LEU A 367 3.93 7.83 7.95
CA LEU A 367 2.53 7.97 8.36
C LEU A 367 1.88 6.59 8.38
N GLN A 368 1.03 6.32 9.38
CA GLN A 368 0.57 4.97 9.71
C GLN A 368 -0.94 4.87 9.99
N ARG A 369 -1.69 5.97 9.89
CA ARG A 369 -3.15 6.00 10.16
C ARG A 369 -4.02 5.78 8.92
N GLY A 370 -3.44 5.28 7.84
CA GLY A 370 -4.19 4.95 6.63
C GLY A 370 -4.65 6.17 5.82
N ALA A 371 -5.59 5.90 4.92
CA ALA A 371 -6.19 6.89 4.04
C ALA A 371 -7.68 6.63 3.82
N THR A 372 -8.38 7.67 3.37
CA THR A 372 -9.73 7.60 2.82
C THR A 372 -9.64 7.36 1.32
N LEU A 373 -10.30 6.33 0.80
CA LEU A 373 -10.39 6.04 -0.64
C LEU A 373 -11.40 7.00 -1.28
N LEU A 374 -10.95 7.80 -2.24
CA LEU A 374 -11.79 8.79 -2.91
C LEU A 374 -12.25 8.34 -4.29
N TYR A 375 -11.38 7.62 -5.00
CA TYR A 375 -11.66 7.07 -6.31
C TYR A 375 -10.71 5.92 -6.61
N SER A 376 -11.21 4.87 -7.26
CA SER A 376 -10.40 3.77 -7.76
C SER A 376 -11.05 3.19 -9.01
N THR A 377 -10.25 2.90 -10.03
CA THR A 377 -10.73 2.25 -11.25
C THR A 377 -9.67 1.37 -11.89
N ALA A 378 -10.08 0.17 -12.28
CA ALA A 378 -9.26 -0.73 -13.09
C ALA A 378 -9.13 -0.25 -14.55
N VAL A 379 -10.00 0.66 -15.03
CA VAL A 379 -10.02 1.11 -16.43
C VAL A 379 -8.73 1.84 -16.79
N THR A 380 -8.34 2.84 -15.98
CA THR A 380 -7.07 3.55 -16.13
C THR A 380 -6.05 3.11 -15.07
N ASP A 381 -6.32 2.01 -14.36
CA ASP A 381 -5.51 1.52 -13.25
C ASP A 381 -5.04 2.63 -12.27
N ALA A 382 -5.98 3.45 -11.81
CA ALA A 382 -5.66 4.60 -10.99
C ALA A 382 -6.49 4.61 -9.72
N THR A 383 -5.85 5.03 -8.62
CA THR A 383 -6.48 5.23 -7.33
C THR A 383 -6.08 6.59 -6.77
N LEU A 384 -7.08 7.34 -6.33
CA LEU A 384 -6.90 8.54 -5.53
C LEU A 384 -7.38 8.29 -4.10
N MET A 385 -6.52 8.61 -3.15
CA MET A 385 -6.80 8.57 -1.73
C MET A 385 -6.56 9.94 -1.10
N ARG A 386 -7.09 10.17 0.10
CA ARG A 386 -6.68 11.27 0.98
C ARG A 386 -6.06 10.67 2.22
N LEU A 387 -4.79 10.97 2.48
CA LEU A 387 -4.14 10.49 3.70
C LEU A 387 -4.84 11.04 4.94
N ASN A 388 -4.96 10.22 5.98
CA ASN A 388 -5.61 10.64 7.24
C ASN A 388 -4.68 11.48 8.11
N GLU A 389 -3.38 11.50 7.80
CA GLU A 389 -2.36 12.29 8.47
C GLU A 389 -1.78 13.35 7.54
N VAL A 390 -1.37 14.47 8.13
CA VAL A 390 -0.69 15.55 7.40
C VAL A 390 0.73 15.06 7.03
N PRO A 391 1.13 15.19 5.75
CA PRO A 391 2.49 14.89 5.31
C PRO A 391 3.55 15.70 6.06
N PRO A 392 4.78 15.18 6.21
CA PRO A 392 5.84 15.89 6.89
C PRO A 392 6.20 17.21 6.17
N ALA A 393 6.74 18.16 6.92
CA ALA A 393 7.16 19.44 6.36
C ALA A 393 8.24 19.23 5.31
N GLY A 394 8.17 19.98 4.22
CA GLY A 394 9.06 19.79 3.07
C GLY A 394 8.59 18.72 2.07
N ALA A 395 7.53 17.96 2.37
CA ALA A 395 6.87 17.13 1.37
C ALA A 395 6.28 18.03 0.28
N THR A 396 6.31 17.55 -0.96
CA THR A 396 5.77 18.27 -2.12
C THR A 396 4.41 17.68 -2.50
N LEU A 397 3.38 18.50 -2.59
CA LEU A 397 2.17 18.17 -3.33
C LEU A 397 2.48 18.43 -4.80
N ALA A 398 2.65 17.40 -5.62
CA ALA A 398 3.11 17.56 -6.99
C ALA A 398 2.07 18.28 -7.85
N GLY A 399 2.56 19.17 -8.72
CA GLY A 399 1.79 19.71 -9.83
C GLY A 399 1.45 18.62 -10.83
N TRP A 400 0.47 18.90 -11.68
CA TRP A 400 -0.04 17.94 -12.66
C TRP A 400 -0.46 18.64 -13.95
N ASP A 401 -0.43 17.92 -15.06
CA ASP A 401 -0.86 18.40 -16.38
C ASP A 401 -1.84 17.38 -17.01
N ALA A 402 -3.12 17.73 -16.96
CA ALA A 402 -4.24 16.94 -17.45
C ALA A 402 -4.66 17.31 -18.89
N ARG A 403 -3.82 18.05 -19.64
CA ARG A 403 -4.11 18.42 -21.05
C ARG A 403 -3.74 17.34 -22.07
N GLY A 404 -3.16 16.22 -21.60
CA GLY A 404 -2.70 15.13 -22.47
C GLY A 404 -1.39 15.45 -23.20
N THR A 405 -0.45 16.10 -22.51
CA THR A 405 0.85 16.51 -23.08
C THR A 405 1.87 15.38 -23.22
N ALA A 406 1.69 14.25 -22.52
CA ALA A 406 2.52 13.05 -22.64
C ALA A 406 2.20 12.25 -23.93
N VAL A 407 2.58 12.82 -25.08
CA VAL A 407 2.42 12.22 -26.41
C VAL A 407 3.72 11.55 -26.89
N THR A 408 3.66 10.75 -27.95
CA THR A 408 4.86 10.12 -28.55
C THR A 408 6.00 11.12 -28.76
N GLY A 409 7.20 10.78 -28.28
CA GLY A 409 8.41 11.61 -28.31
C GLY A 409 8.57 12.55 -27.12
N THR A 410 7.57 12.66 -26.23
CA THR A 410 7.68 13.47 -25.01
C THR A 410 8.71 12.86 -24.08
N ALA A 411 9.71 13.65 -23.69
CA ALA A 411 10.68 13.28 -22.66
C ALA A 411 9.99 13.24 -21.29
N ILE A 412 10.25 12.18 -20.54
CA ILE A 412 9.64 11.91 -19.24
C ILE A 412 10.69 11.41 -18.26
N TYR A 413 10.33 11.44 -16.98
CA TYR A 413 11.04 10.71 -15.94
C TYR A 413 10.06 10.09 -14.94
N GLY A 414 10.47 8.99 -14.33
CA GLY A 414 9.77 8.32 -13.23
C GLY A 414 10.56 8.45 -11.93
N LEU A 415 9.84 8.54 -10.81
CA LEU A 415 10.40 8.51 -9.46
C LEU A 415 9.66 7.44 -8.67
N HIS A 416 10.36 6.41 -8.22
CA HIS A 416 9.72 5.16 -7.77
C HIS A 416 10.57 4.38 -6.76
N HIS A 417 9.93 3.43 -6.08
CA HIS A 417 10.57 2.52 -5.12
C HIS A 417 10.61 1.08 -5.68
N PRO A 418 11.56 0.77 -6.59
CA PRO A 418 11.72 -0.57 -7.13
C PRO A 418 12.15 -1.50 -5.99
N GLN A 419 11.55 -2.68 -5.93
CA GLN A 419 11.74 -3.64 -4.84
C GLN A 419 11.42 -3.14 -3.42
N GLY A 420 10.85 -1.93 -3.29
CA GLY A 420 10.59 -1.28 -2.00
C GLY A 420 11.83 -0.61 -1.43
N ASP A 421 12.86 -0.46 -2.25
CA ASP A 421 14.14 0.15 -1.93
C ASP A 421 14.03 1.69 -1.78
N LEU A 422 15.13 2.33 -1.42
CA LEU A 422 15.34 3.77 -1.47
C LEU A 422 14.93 4.33 -2.83
N LEU A 423 14.32 5.52 -2.83
CA LEU A 423 13.78 6.17 -4.03
C LEU A 423 14.81 6.23 -5.17
N LYS A 424 14.41 5.73 -6.35
CA LYS A 424 15.18 5.73 -7.59
C LYS A 424 14.53 6.64 -8.63
N TYR A 425 15.26 6.93 -9.71
CA TYR A 425 14.74 7.64 -10.87
C TYR A 425 15.08 6.91 -12.18
N SER A 426 14.20 7.09 -13.16
CA SER A 426 14.37 6.58 -14.53
C SER A 426 14.04 7.69 -15.52
N GLU A 427 14.77 7.79 -16.62
CA GLU A 427 14.55 8.77 -17.68
C GLU A 427 14.25 8.06 -18.99
N GLY A 428 13.35 8.63 -19.78
CA GLY A 428 12.92 8.01 -21.02
C GLY A 428 12.02 8.92 -21.84
N GLN A 429 11.26 8.28 -22.73
CA GLN A 429 10.28 8.99 -23.55
C GLN A 429 9.06 8.12 -23.84
N VAL A 430 7.93 8.77 -24.06
CA VAL A 430 6.72 8.10 -24.55
C VAL A 430 6.97 7.58 -25.97
N GLN A 431 6.80 6.29 -26.18
CA GLN A 431 7.02 5.65 -27.49
C GLN A 431 5.73 5.53 -28.28
N SER A 432 4.63 5.13 -27.64
CA SER A 432 3.36 4.87 -28.35
C SER A 432 2.18 4.82 -27.39
N TYR A 433 0.97 4.91 -27.94
CA TYR A 433 -0.26 4.68 -27.19
C TYR A 433 -0.56 3.17 -27.08
N ARG A 434 -1.25 2.80 -25.99
CA ARG A 434 -1.64 1.42 -25.70
C ARG A 434 -3.07 1.34 -25.18
N ASN A 435 -3.78 0.31 -25.62
CA ASN A 435 -4.99 -0.15 -24.97
C ASN A 435 -4.61 -1.27 -24.02
N CYS A 436 -4.90 -1.14 -22.73
CA CYS A 436 -4.54 -2.13 -21.74
C CYS A 436 -5.74 -2.52 -20.88
N SER A 437 -5.70 -3.75 -20.38
CA SER A 437 -6.65 -4.26 -19.41
C SER A 437 -5.90 -4.96 -18.28
N LEU A 438 -6.39 -4.75 -17.06
CA LEU A 438 -6.01 -5.52 -15.89
C LEU A 438 -6.91 -6.73 -15.77
N GLY A 439 -6.33 -7.93 -15.77
CA GLY A 439 -7.08 -9.17 -15.67
C GLY A 439 -6.19 -10.38 -15.41
N ALA A 440 -6.75 -11.42 -14.76
CA ALA A 440 -6.05 -12.68 -14.46
C ALA A 440 -4.71 -12.52 -13.70
N GLY A 441 -4.55 -11.45 -12.91
CA GLY A 441 -3.31 -11.18 -12.19
C GLY A 441 -2.17 -10.71 -13.10
N SER A 442 -2.48 -9.93 -14.15
CA SER A 442 -1.48 -9.21 -14.93
C SER A 442 -2.12 -8.04 -15.70
N ILE A 443 -1.29 -7.10 -16.20
CA ILE A 443 -1.68 -6.16 -17.24
C ILE A 443 -1.36 -6.73 -18.62
N THR A 444 -2.34 -6.67 -19.52
CA THR A 444 -2.16 -7.05 -20.93
C THR A 444 -2.45 -5.84 -21.81
N CYS A 445 -1.62 -5.64 -22.84
CA CYS A 445 -1.70 -4.45 -23.70
C CYS A 445 -1.65 -4.81 -25.18
N SER A 446 -2.35 -4.02 -25.98
CA SER A 446 -2.31 -4.04 -27.44
C SER A 446 -1.98 -2.65 -27.99
N PRO A 447 -1.55 -2.54 -29.26
CA PRO A 447 -1.34 -1.25 -29.90
C PRO A 447 -2.58 -0.34 -29.78
N GLY A 448 -2.36 0.92 -29.44
CA GLY A 448 -3.41 1.92 -29.29
C GLY A 448 -3.21 3.15 -30.17
N ASN A 449 -4.09 4.12 -29.97
CA ASN A 449 -4.10 5.43 -30.62
C ASN A 449 -4.27 6.56 -29.58
N ALA A 450 -4.40 7.81 -30.02
CA ALA A 450 -4.52 8.97 -29.14
C ALA A 450 -5.76 8.93 -28.20
N GLN A 451 -6.74 8.08 -28.48
CA GLN A 451 -7.93 7.85 -27.66
C GLN A 451 -7.68 6.88 -26.50
N SER A 452 -6.59 6.14 -26.52
CA SER A 452 -6.29 5.11 -25.51
C SER A 452 -5.96 5.71 -24.14
N ASP A 453 -6.19 4.91 -23.10
CA ASP A 453 -5.99 5.26 -21.69
C ASP A 453 -4.53 5.19 -21.23
N PHE A 454 -3.68 4.50 -21.99
CA PHE A 454 -2.30 4.22 -21.61
C PHE A 454 -1.30 4.68 -22.67
N VAL A 455 -0.08 4.91 -22.21
CA VAL A 455 1.10 5.08 -23.04
C VAL A 455 2.17 4.07 -22.66
N ASN A 456 2.95 3.69 -23.64
CA ASN A 456 4.15 2.89 -23.46
C ASN A 456 5.38 3.80 -23.43
N VAL A 457 6.24 3.56 -22.46
CA VAL A 457 7.45 4.33 -22.18
C VAL A 457 8.66 3.43 -22.42
N GLY A 458 9.64 3.96 -23.14
CA GLY A 458 10.96 3.35 -23.24
C GLY A 458 11.98 4.14 -22.45
N TRP A 459 12.83 3.42 -21.74
CA TRP A 459 13.85 4.01 -20.87
C TRP A 459 15.17 4.21 -21.60
N SER A 460 15.82 5.33 -21.32
CA SER A 460 17.22 5.61 -21.69
C SER A 460 18.14 5.54 -20.47
N LYS A 461 17.60 5.67 -19.25
CA LYS A 461 18.29 5.48 -17.97
C LYS A 461 17.34 4.84 -16.95
N GLY A 462 17.85 3.93 -16.12
CA GLY A 462 17.04 3.18 -15.16
C GLY A 462 15.95 2.33 -15.82
N VAL A 463 15.15 1.67 -15.00
CA VAL A 463 13.96 0.90 -15.43
C VAL A 463 12.86 1.05 -14.38
N THR A 464 11.84 0.18 -14.37
CA THR A 464 11.02 -0.01 -13.18
C THR A 464 11.01 -1.48 -12.80
N GLU A 465 10.60 -1.78 -11.57
CA GLU A 465 10.52 -3.15 -11.07
C GLU A 465 9.25 -3.36 -10.23
N GLY A 466 9.03 -4.60 -9.75
CA GLY A 466 7.99 -4.88 -8.77
C GLY A 466 8.12 -3.90 -7.60
N GLY A 467 7.02 -3.21 -7.26
CA GLY A 467 7.04 -2.13 -6.26
C GLY A 467 6.95 -0.71 -6.80
N SER A 468 7.43 -0.49 -8.02
CA SER A 468 7.33 0.80 -8.70
C SER A 468 5.88 1.14 -9.05
N SER A 469 4.99 0.14 -9.10
CA SER A 469 3.56 0.29 -9.36
C SER A 469 2.94 1.46 -8.61
N GLY A 470 2.16 2.28 -9.31
CA GLY A 470 1.53 3.48 -8.74
C GLY A 470 2.43 4.71 -8.67
N SER A 471 3.72 4.62 -9.01
CA SER A 471 4.58 5.80 -9.14
C SER A 471 4.11 6.73 -10.26
N ALA A 472 4.31 8.03 -10.06
CA ALA A 472 3.97 9.02 -11.07
C ALA A 472 5.04 9.10 -12.17
N MET A 473 4.58 9.26 -13.41
CA MET A 473 5.40 9.73 -14.54
C MET A 473 5.31 11.25 -14.61
N PHE A 474 6.46 11.90 -14.73
CA PHE A 474 6.58 13.35 -14.79
C PHE A 474 7.05 13.84 -16.16
N ALA A 475 6.51 14.99 -16.58
CA ALA A 475 7.01 15.77 -17.70
C ALA A 475 7.04 17.25 -17.28
N GLY A 476 8.20 17.91 -17.42
CA GLY A 476 8.34 19.33 -17.05
C GLY A 476 7.94 19.66 -15.61
N GLY A 477 8.26 18.78 -14.65
CA GLY A 477 7.96 18.97 -13.22
C GLY A 477 6.52 18.66 -12.81
N ARG A 478 5.69 18.09 -13.71
CA ARG A 478 4.27 17.81 -13.46
C ARG A 478 3.93 16.35 -13.72
N VAL A 479 3.05 15.80 -12.89
CA VAL A 479 2.48 14.46 -13.08
C VAL A 479 1.67 14.43 -14.37
N VAL A 480 1.98 13.46 -15.22
CA VAL A 480 1.32 13.21 -16.51
C VAL A 480 0.90 11.75 -16.71
N GLY A 481 1.20 10.86 -15.75
CA GLY A 481 0.69 9.49 -15.73
C GLY A 481 1.05 8.72 -14.47
N THR A 482 0.61 7.47 -14.39
CA THR A 482 0.83 6.58 -13.25
C THR A 482 1.24 5.18 -13.72
N LEU A 483 2.27 4.59 -13.12
CA LEU A 483 2.79 3.30 -13.56
C LEU A 483 1.79 2.18 -13.27
N SER A 484 1.45 1.42 -14.31
CA SER A 484 0.66 0.19 -14.18
C SER A 484 1.52 -1.07 -14.20
N GLY A 485 2.64 -1.04 -14.92
CA GLY A 485 3.59 -2.15 -15.00
C GLY A 485 4.22 -2.24 -16.38
N GLY A 486 5.00 -3.29 -16.64
CA GLY A 486 5.64 -3.47 -17.93
C GLY A 486 6.61 -4.63 -17.96
N SER A 487 7.38 -4.68 -19.04
CA SER A 487 8.40 -5.70 -19.27
C SER A 487 9.83 -5.17 -19.07
N SER A 488 9.98 -3.93 -18.59
CA SER A 488 11.32 -3.39 -18.34
C SER A 488 12.03 -4.17 -17.23
N SER A 489 13.35 -4.27 -17.36
CA SER A 489 14.24 -4.92 -16.40
C SER A 489 15.68 -4.60 -16.78
N CYS A 490 16.57 -4.51 -15.80
CA CYS A 490 17.99 -4.26 -16.04
C CYS A 490 18.67 -5.32 -16.93
N THR A 491 18.07 -6.51 -17.06
CA THR A 491 18.63 -7.61 -17.88
C THR A 491 17.91 -7.77 -19.22
N VAL A 492 16.84 -7.01 -19.48
CA VAL A 492 16.03 -7.12 -20.70
C VAL A 492 16.31 -5.95 -21.63
N SER A 493 16.89 -6.25 -22.80
CA SER A 493 17.03 -5.26 -23.86
C SER A 493 15.69 -4.97 -24.53
N GLY A 494 15.34 -3.69 -24.67
CA GLY A 494 14.09 -3.25 -25.31
C GLY A 494 12.83 -3.46 -24.46
N GLY A 495 12.97 -3.77 -23.16
CA GLY A 495 11.86 -3.77 -22.22
C GLY A 495 11.23 -2.38 -22.10
N SER A 496 9.93 -2.33 -21.85
CA SER A 496 9.17 -1.07 -21.81
C SER A 496 8.10 -1.13 -20.74
N ASP A 497 7.71 0.03 -20.23
CA ASP A 497 6.65 0.12 -19.24
C ASP A 497 5.41 0.81 -19.78
N VAL A 498 4.31 0.60 -19.10
CA VAL A 498 3.00 1.13 -19.44
C VAL A 498 2.53 1.98 -18.28
N TYR A 499 2.21 3.23 -18.62
CA TYR A 499 1.65 4.21 -17.70
C TYR A 499 0.24 4.54 -18.13
N SER A 500 -0.69 4.58 -17.17
CA SER A 500 -1.96 5.24 -17.40
C SER A 500 -1.74 6.73 -17.59
N ARG A 501 -2.55 7.32 -18.47
CA ARG A 501 -2.43 8.73 -18.79
C ARG A 501 -3.20 9.59 -17.80
N PHE A 502 -2.55 10.60 -17.26
CA PHE A 502 -3.19 11.45 -16.26
C PHE A 502 -4.39 12.23 -16.82
N ASP A 503 -4.39 12.65 -18.08
CA ASP A 503 -5.57 13.32 -18.68
C ASP A 503 -6.83 12.43 -18.72
N ARG A 504 -6.63 11.12 -18.88
CA ARG A 504 -7.70 10.12 -18.90
C ARG A 504 -8.23 9.86 -17.50
N THR A 505 -7.32 9.62 -16.56
CA THR A 505 -7.63 9.45 -15.13
C THR A 505 -8.25 10.71 -14.51
N PHE A 506 -7.78 11.90 -14.88
CA PHE A 506 -8.34 13.17 -14.42
C PHE A 506 -9.79 13.33 -14.86
N SER A 507 -10.07 12.99 -16.13
CA SER A 507 -11.41 13.02 -16.70
C SER A 507 -12.35 11.97 -16.11
N SER A 508 -11.83 10.92 -15.45
CA SER A 508 -12.61 9.81 -14.91
C SER A 508 -13.17 10.04 -13.49
N GLN A 509 -13.04 11.26 -12.94
CA GLN A 509 -13.61 11.84 -11.69
C GLN A 509 -12.54 12.38 -10.74
N ILE A 510 -11.26 12.03 -10.91
CA ILE A 510 -10.18 12.56 -10.05
C ILE A 510 -10.07 14.09 -10.18
N GLY A 511 -10.32 14.65 -11.36
CA GLY A 511 -10.32 16.10 -11.56
C GLY A 511 -11.32 16.83 -10.68
N ASN A 512 -12.42 16.19 -10.29
CA ASN A 512 -13.42 16.79 -9.41
C ASN A 512 -12.90 16.98 -7.99
N TRP A 513 -11.85 16.26 -7.57
CA TRP A 513 -11.20 16.46 -6.28
C TRP A 513 -10.09 17.51 -6.35
N LEU A 514 -9.39 17.57 -7.49
CA LEU A 514 -8.16 18.34 -7.65
C LEU A 514 -8.38 19.75 -8.19
N ALA A 515 -9.45 20.00 -8.93
CA ALA A 515 -9.61 21.26 -9.66
C ALA A 515 -11.00 21.89 -9.49
N GLN A 516 -11.37 22.16 -8.24
CA GLN A 516 -12.63 22.84 -7.91
C GLN A 516 -12.41 24.28 -7.49
#